data_AF-A0A327IZ98-F1
#
_entry.id   AF-A0A327IZ98-F1
#
_cell.length_a   1.000
_cell.length_b   1.000
_cell.length_c   1.000
_cell.angle_alpha   90.00
_cell.angle_beta   90.00
_cell.angle_gamma   90.00
#
_symmetry.space_group_name_H-M   'P 1'
#
loop_
_entity.id
_entity.type
_entity.pdbx_description
1 polymer ?
#
loop_
_entity_poly.entity_id
_entity_poly.type
_entity_poly.pdbx_seq_one_letter_code
_entity_poly.pdbx_strand_id
1 'polypeptide(L)'
;MEVLRQVKELYSGKNAISNHITLFSILGIVVILLNNVVAAWGASAFYFDFFAIAPSSRFELWLTLTVCILLMIYLFGYDCKFLYSKFQNNDSVLPEMDLVPMSMFFKSFPVFVLWQMYYAVLFVIGVLFLPTNNSTLVYLTASLLVCSIPFMNLIFVKFISDFKYSKDVLLPSSIFKYIDKCFLSLVGLILGILLLSILPCGLVLWVSKFAHKIVSEPLKLSVYLASICVFIYFITILKFVYLDGLVKIVKSKILNQE
;
A
#
# COMPACT_ATOMS: atom_id res chain seq x y z
N MET A 1 16.35 15.95 5.54
CA MET A 1 15.00 15.51 5.12
C MET A 1 14.68 14.22 5.87
N GLU A 2 13.72 14.22 6.79
CA GLU A 2 13.45 13.08 7.68
C GLU A 2 13.17 11.77 6.93
N VAL A 3 12.55 11.87 5.76
CA VAL A 3 12.24 10.75 4.84
C VAL A 3 13.50 10.00 4.36
N LEU A 4 14.60 10.70 4.05
CA LEU A 4 15.84 10.05 3.61
C LEU A 4 16.53 9.28 4.74
N ARG A 5 16.44 9.80 5.97
CA ARG A 5 16.92 9.09 7.16
C ARG A 5 16.13 7.80 7.37
N GLN A 6 14.80 7.85 7.22
CA GLN A 6 13.93 6.68 7.33
C GLN A 6 14.24 5.63 6.28
N VAL A 7 14.51 6.03 5.02
CA VAL A 7 14.99 5.10 3.99
C VAL A 7 16.26 4.42 4.47
N LYS A 8 17.27 5.18 4.93
CA LYS A 8 18.54 4.62 5.40
C LYS A 8 18.35 3.60 6.53
N GLU A 9 17.47 3.88 7.48
CA GLU A 9 17.16 3.00 8.62
C GLU A 9 16.57 1.64 8.18
N LEU A 10 15.77 1.60 7.11
CA LEU A 10 15.23 0.35 6.57
C LEU A 10 16.33 -0.59 6.02
N TYR A 11 17.52 -0.07 5.70
CA TYR A 11 18.65 -0.84 5.16
C TYR A 11 19.76 -1.12 6.19
N SER A 12 19.67 -0.61 7.42
CA SER A 12 20.75 -0.72 8.42
C SER A 12 20.69 -1.95 9.33
N GLY A 13 19.74 -2.87 9.10
CA GLY A 13 19.55 -4.07 9.91
C GLY A 13 20.61 -5.16 9.73
N LYS A 14 20.82 -5.96 10.77
CA LYS A 14 21.70 -7.15 10.72
C LYS A 14 21.31 -8.12 9.60
N ASN A 15 20.01 -8.34 9.40
CA ASN A 15 19.45 -9.23 8.37
C ASN A 15 18.85 -8.47 7.18
N ALA A 16 19.22 -7.19 6.99
CA ALA A 16 18.57 -6.31 6.01
C ALA A 16 18.59 -6.89 4.58
N ILE A 17 19.75 -7.35 4.11
CA ILE A 17 19.89 -7.90 2.75
C ILE A 17 18.92 -9.07 2.53
N SER A 18 18.88 -10.02 3.47
CA SER A 18 18.00 -11.20 3.38
C SER A 18 16.52 -10.78 3.37
N ASN A 19 16.12 -9.85 4.25
CA ASN A 19 14.74 -9.36 4.31
C ASN A 19 14.34 -8.64 3.01
N HIS A 20 15.22 -7.81 2.44
CA HIS A 20 14.97 -7.08 1.19
C HIS A 20 14.89 -8.02 -0.02
N ILE A 21 15.78 -9.01 -0.12
CA ILE A 21 15.73 -10.03 -1.20
C ILE A 21 14.45 -10.87 -1.09
N THR A 22 14.08 -11.27 0.11
CA THR A 22 12.87 -12.06 0.36
C THR A 22 11.62 -11.26 0.01
N LEU A 23 11.55 -10.00 0.46
CA LEU A 23 10.46 -9.08 0.11
C LEU A 23 10.38 -8.87 -1.40
N PHE A 24 11.50 -8.60 -2.06
CA PHE A 24 11.56 -8.44 -3.52
C PHE A 24 11.05 -9.69 -4.25
N SER A 25 11.44 -10.88 -3.78
CA SER A 25 11.03 -12.16 -4.36
C SER A 25 9.52 -12.39 -4.19
N ILE A 26 8.97 -12.16 -3.01
CA ILE A 26 7.52 -12.27 -2.74
C ILE A 26 6.73 -11.31 -3.62
N LEU A 27 7.16 -10.05 -3.70
CA LEU A 27 6.52 -9.05 -4.56
C LEU A 27 6.58 -9.46 -6.03
N GLY A 28 7.74 -9.93 -6.51
CA GLY A 28 7.90 -10.41 -7.88
C GLY A 28 6.97 -11.57 -8.23
N ILE A 29 6.79 -12.54 -7.31
CA ILE A 29 5.80 -13.61 -7.46
C ILE A 29 4.39 -13.03 -7.58
N VAL A 30 4.01 -12.08 -6.72
CA VAL A 30 2.69 -11.41 -6.78
C VAL A 30 2.48 -10.72 -8.12
N VAL A 31 3.49 -10.00 -8.66
CA VAL A 31 3.40 -9.35 -9.98
C VAL A 31 3.12 -10.37 -11.08
N ILE A 32 3.86 -11.48 -11.10
CA ILE A 32 3.69 -12.53 -12.12
C ILE A 32 2.31 -13.16 -12.02
N LEU A 33 1.86 -13.50 -10.81
CA LEU A 33 0.54 -14.10 -10.59
C LEU A 33 -0.58 -13.15 -11.02
N LEU A 34 -0.51 -11.87 -10.64
CA LEU A 34 -1.49 -10.85 -11.03
C LEU A 34 -1.52 -10.65 -12.55
N ASN A 35 -0.35 -10.61 -13.20
CA ASN A 35 -0.27 -10.51 -14.65
C ASN A 35 -1.02 -11.67 -15.34
N ASN A 36 -0.83 -12.90 -14.87
CA ASN A 36 -1.53 -14.07 -15.42
C ASN A 36 -3.05 -14.02 -15.18
N VAL A 37 -3.48 -13.56 -14.00
CA VAL A 37 -4.92 -13.36 -13.69
C VAL A 37 -5.55 -12.32 -14.61
N VAL A 38 -4.90 -11.17 -14.78
CA VAL A 38 -5.39 -10.07 -15.64
C VAL A 38 -5.46 -10.51 -17.10
N ALA A 39 -4.50 -11.32 -17.56
CA ALA A 39 -4.50 -11.92 -18.90
C ALA A 39 -5.75 -12.78 -19.15
N ALA A 40 -6.16 -13.57 -18.15
CA ALA A 40 -7.31 -14.46 -18.24
C ALA A 40 -8.64 -13.71 -18.46
N TRP A 41 -8.71 -12.44 -18.05
CA TRP A 41 -9.91 -11.60 -18.16
C TRP A 41 -9.96 -10.75 -19.43
N GLY A 42 -9.04 -10.97 -20.37
CA GLY A 42 -9.00 -10.22 -21.63
C GLY A 42 -8.63 -8.75 -21.45
N ALA A 43 -8.13 -8.37 -20.27
CA ALA A 43 -7.75 -7.02 -19.93
C ALA A 43 -6.31 -6.67 -20.37
N SER A 44 -5.89 -7.17 -21.52
CA SER A 44 -4.70 -6.66 -22.24
C SER A 44 -4.82 -5.16 -22.56
N ALA A 45 -6.04 -4.60 -22.48
CA ALA A 45 -6.33 -3.19 -22.69
C ALA A 45 -5.79 -2.22 -21.62
N PHE A 46 -5.51 -2.68 -20.38
CA PHE A 46 -5.00 -1.78 -19.33
C PHE A 46 -3.48 -1.66 -19.29
N TYR A 47 -2.75 -2.55 -19.98
CA TYR A 47 -1.30 -2.58 -20.01
C TYR A 47 -0.81 -2.70 -21.45
N PHE A 48 -0.35 -1.58 -22.01
CA PHE A 48 0.46 -1.47 -23.23
C PHE A 48 1.06 -2.80 -23.69
N ASP A 49 0.54 -3.40 -24.77
CA ASP A 49 1.10 -4.55 -25.48
C ASP A 49 1.81 -5.59 -24.58
N PHE A 50 1.23 -5.91 -23.43
CA PHE A 50 1.84 -6.82 -22.49
C PHE A 50 1.54 -8.25 -22.93
N PHE A 51 2.54 -8.96 -23.45
CA PHE A 51 2.42 -10.36 -23.81
C PHE A 51 2.20 -11.18 -22.52
N ALA A 52 0.94 -11.43 -22.16
CA ALA A 52 0.59 -12.11 -20.93
C ALA A 52 0.18 -13.56 -21.20
N ILE A 53 0.71 -14.49 -20.41
CA ILE A 53 0.39 -15.91 -20.53
C ILE A 53 -0.83 -16.17 -19.64
N ALA A 54 -2.00 -16.31 -20.28
CA ALA A 54 -3.21 -16.68 -19.58
C ALA A 54 -3.07 -18.13 -19.04
N PRO A 55 -3.58 -18.41 -17.83
CA PRO A 55 -3.68 -19.78 -17.31
C PRO A 55 -4.37 -20.70 -18.32
N SER A 56 -3.82 -21.90 -18.48
CA SER A 56 -4.28 -22.91 -19.45
C SER A 56 -5.62 -23.54 -19.08
N SER A 57 -6.03 -23.43 -17.81
CA SER A 57 -7.27 -24.01 -17.30
C SER A 57 -7.91 -23.17 -16.18
N ARG A 58 -9.21 -23.39 -15.95
CA ARG A 58 -9.93 -22.78 -14.82
C ARG A 58 -9.34 -23.18 -13.46
N PHE A 59 -8.79 -24.39 -13.36
CA PHE A 59 -8.13 -24.88 -12.14
C PHE A 59 -6.83 -24.12 -11.88
N GLU A 60 -6.02 -23.91 -12.90
CA GLU A 60 -4.78 -23.12 -12.81
C GLU A 60 -5.06 -21.66 -12.43
N LEU A 61 -6.10 -21.06 -13.04
CA LEU A 61 -6.57 -19.72 -12.66
C LEU A 61 -6.99 -19.66 -11.19
N TRP A 62 -7.76 -20.65 -10.73
CA TRP A 62 -8.18 -20.73 -9.33
C TRP A 62 -6.98 -20.84 -8.38
N LEU A 63 -6.01 -21.72 -8.67
CA LEU A 63 -4.80 -21.85 -7.87
C LEU A 63 -3.98 -20.54 -7.84
N THR A 64 -3.82 -19.90 -9.00
CA THR A 64 -3.10 -18.62 -9.12
C THR A 64 -3.76 -17.55 -8.28
N LEU A 65 -5.09 -17.44 -8.33
CA LEU A 65 -5.87 -16.52 -7.49
C LEU A 65 -5.71 -16.84 -6.00
N THR A 66 -5.83 -18.10 -5.59
CA THR A 66 -5.68 -18.50 -4.19
C THR A 66 -4.30 -18.14 -3.65
N VAL A 67 -3.23 -18.47 -4.36
CA VAL A 67 -1.86 -18.13 -3.95
C VAL A 67 -1.67 -16.61 -3.91
N CYS A 68 -2.17 -15.89 -4.91
CA CYS A 68 -2.09 -14.43 -4.93
C CYS A 68 -2.79 -13.79 -3.72
N ILE A 69 -4.00 -14.26 -3.39
CA ILE A 69 -4.75 -13.76 -2.22
C ILE A 69 -3.99 -14.03 -0.92
N LEU A 70 -3.42 -15.24 -0.76
CA LEU A 70 -2.64 -15.59 0.43
C LEU A 70 -1.41 -14.70 0.60
N LEU A 71 -0.70 -14.40 -0.49
CA LEU A 71 0.45 -13.49 -0.47
C LEU A 71 0.03 -12.04 -0.16
N MET A 72 -1.11 -11.59 -0.68
CA MET A 72 -1.64 -10.25 -0.35
C MET A 72 -2.05 -10.14 1.12
N ILE A 73 -2.69 -11.17 1.68
CA ILE A 73 -2.99 -11.28 3.11
C ILE A 73 -1.71 -11.21 3.94
N TYR A 74 -0.69 -11.98 3.54
CA TYR A 74 0.61 -11.98 4.20
C TYR A 74 1.28 -10.60 4.18
N LEU A 75 1.34 -9.95 3.01
CA LEU A 75 1.97 -8.63 2.85
C LEU A 75 1.25 -7.55 3.67
N PHE A 76 -0.09 -7.58 3.73
CA PHE A 76 -0.85 -6.68 4.60
C PHE A 76 -0.54 -6.93 6.09
N GLY A 77 -0.51 -8.20 6.48
CA GLY A 77 -0.09 -8.60 7.82
C GLY A 77 1.33 -8.15 8.17
N TYR A 78 2.22 -8.15 7.19
CA TYR A 78 3.61 -7.74 7.34
C TYR A 78 3.73 -6.22 7.53
N ASP A 79 2.86 -5.43 6.88
CA ASP A 79 2.71 -4.00 7.18
C ASP A 79 2.29 -3.78 8.64
N CYS A 80 1.34 -4.57 9.13
CA CYS A 80 0.90 -4.51 10.52
C CYS A 80 2.04 -4.87 11.49
N LYS A 81 2.85 -5.87 11.16
CA LYS A 81 4.04 -6.26 11.94
C LYS A 81 5.06 -5.14 12.02
N PHE A 82 5.35 -4.50 10.89
CA PHE A 82 6.25 -3.35 10.84
C PHE A 82 5.74 -2.20 11.70
N LEU A 83 4.45 -1.86 11.61
CA LEU A 83 3.85 -0.83 12.45
C LEU A 83 3.92 -1.18 13.94
N TYR A 84 3.58 -2.43 14.30
CA TYR A 84 3.59 -2.88 15.68
C TYR A 84 5.01 -2.86 16.29
N SER A 85 6.03 -3.33 15.58
CA SER A 85 7.43 -3.31 16.06
C SER A 85 7.92 -1.88 16.31
N LYS A 86 7.50 -0.93 15.48
CA LYS A 86 7.81 0.48 15.66
C LYS A 86 7.19 1.06 16.92
N PHE A 87 6.00 0.63 17.32
CA PHE A 87 5.39 1.08 18.58
C PHE A 87 6.01 0.42 19.81
N GLN A 88 6.21 -0.90 19.79
CA GLN A 88 6.62 -1.66 20.97
C GLN A 88 8.13 -1.63 21.21
N ASN A 89 8.92 -1.77 20.15
CA ASN A 89 10.37 -1.95 20.26
C ASN A 89 11.16 -0.72 19.80
N ASN A 90 10.50 0.29 19.22
CA ASN A 90 11.15 1.39 18.49
C ASN A 90 12.10 0.91 17.38
N ASP A 91 11.88 -0.30 16.85
CA ASP A 91 12.75 -0.89 15.83
C ASP A 91 12.68 -0.07 14.56
N SER A 92 13.81 0.45 14.09
CA SER A 92 13.82 1.30 12.90
C SER A 92 13.85 0.53 11.56
N VAL A 93 13.95 -0.79 11.64
CA VAL A 93 14.36 -1.72 10.57
C VAL A 93 13.17 -2.55 10.05
N LEU A 94 13.30 -3.16 8.87
CA LEU A 94 12.36 -4.18 8.40
C LEU A 94 12.33 -5.41 9.34
N PRO A 95 11.14 -5.87 9.78
CA PRO A 95 11.02 -7.06 10.60
C PRO A 95 11.40 -8.32 9.82
N GLU A 96 11.70 -9.40 10.53
CA GLU A 96 11.96 -10.69 9.90
C GLU A 96 10.69 -11.26 9.26
N MET A 97 10.86 -11.96 8.14
CA MET A 97 9.78 -12.64 7.43
C MET A 97 9.50 -14.00 8.09
N ASP A 98 8.46 -14.06 8.92
CA ASP A 98 7.97 -15.27 9.60
C ASP A 98 6.45 -15.41 9.40
N LEU A 99 5.76 -16.30 10.12
CA LEU A 99 4.32 -16.51 9.98
C LEU A 99 3.45 -15.56 10.84
N VAL A 100 4.05 -14.72 11.70
CA VAL A 100 3.32 -13.75 12.55
C VAL A 100 2.43 -12.77 11.75
N PRO A 101 2.85 -12.25 10.57
CA PRO A 101 2.03 -11.44 9.68
C PRO A 101 0.61 -11.98 9.48
N MET A 102 0.45 -13.30 9.28
CA MET A 102 -0.88 -13.89 9.07
C MET A 102 -1.81 -13.65 10.27
N SER A 103 -1.31 -13.84 11.48
CA SER A 103 -2.09 -13.58 12.70
C SER A 103 -2.43 -12.10 12.85
N MET A 104 -1.47 -11.21 12.55
CA MET A 104 -1.69 -9.77 12.62
C MET A 104 -2.72 -9.27 11.60
N PHE A 105 -2.75 -9.85 10.40
CA PHE A 105 -3.81 -9.57 9.42
C PHE A 105 -5.19 -9.83 10.02
N PHE A 106 -5.43 -11.03 10.57
CA PHE A 106 -6.75 -11.38 11.11
C PHE A 106 -7.16 -10.52 12.30
N LYS A 107 -6.20 -10.06 13.11
CA LYS A 107 -6.47 -9.10 14.20
C LYS A 107 -6.88 -7.72 13.67
N SER A 108 -6.26 -7.26 12.58
CA SER A 108 -6.54 -5.95 11.97
C SER A 108 -7.72 -5.94 11.01
N PHE A 109 -8.10 -7.10 10.49
CA PHE A 109 -9.12 -7.24 9.45
C PHE A 109 -10.49 -6.64 9.83
N PRO A 110 -11.03 -6.83 11.04
CA PRO A 110 -12.33 -6.27 11.40
C PRO A 110 -12.37 -4.73 11.34
N VAL A 111 -11.33 -4.07 11.83
CA VAL A 111 -11.21 -2.60 11.80
C VAL A 111 -11.03 -2.11 10.37
N PHE A 112 -10.20 -2.81 9.58
CA PHE A 112 -10.04 -2.49 8.17
C PHE A 112 -11.38 -2.55 7.43
N VAL A 113 -12.13 -3.66 7.57
CA VAL A 113 -13.45 -3.83 6.94
C VAL A 113 -14.43 -2.75 7.39
N LEU A 114 -14.48 -2.45 8.70
CA LEU A 114 -15.37 -1.41 9.24
C LEU A 114 -15.17 -0.05 8.56
N TRP A 115 -13.91 0.39 8.44
CA TRP A 115 -13.60 1.66 7.79
C TRP A 115 -13.88 1.65 6.29
N GLN A 116 -13.66 0.51 5.62
CA GLN A 116 -14.06 0.38 4.21
C GLN A 116 -15.58 0.43 4.03
N MET A 117 -16.37 -0.12 4.97
CA MET A 117 -17.83 0.02 4.93
C MET A 117 -18.26 1.48 5.11
N TYR A 118 -17.66 2.22 6.05
CA TYR A 118 -17.96 3.66 6.20
C TYR A 118 -17.64 4.43 4.93
N TYR A 119 -16.48 4.15 4.32
CA TYR A 119 -16.08 4.77 3.08
C TYR A 119 -17.02 4.42 1.92
N ALA A 120 -17.44 3.17 1.80
CA ALA A 120 -18.40 2.72 0.79
C ALA A 120 -19.76 3.39 0.95
N VAL A 121 -20.27 3.52 2.18
CA VAL A 121 -21.53 4.23 2.46
C VAL A 121 -21.42 5.69 2.06
N LEU A 122 -20.34 6.38 2.43
CA LEU A 122 -20.12 7.78 2.04
C LEU A 122 -19.99 7.93 0.51
N PHE A 123 -19.31 7.01 -0.16
CA PHE A 123 -19.21 6.99 -1.62
C PHE A 123 -20.58 6.81 -2.28
N VAL A 124 -21.38 5.85 -1.82
CA VAL A 124 -22.72 5.59 -2.36
C VAL A 124 -23.62 6.81 -2.17
N ILE A 125 -23.66 7.39 -0.96
CA ILE A 125 -24.46 8.58 -0.68
C ILE A 125 -23.97 9.78 -1.52
N GLY A 126 -22.65 9.97 -1.56
CA GLY A 126 -21.99 11.15 -2.12
C GLY A 126 -21.89 11.20 -3.64
N VAL A 127 -21.76 10.04 -4.28
CA VAL A 127 -21.49 9.93 -5.73
C VAL A 127 -22.68 9.33 -6.47
N LEU A 128 -23.43 8.41 -5.86
CA LEU A 128 -24.57 7.75 -6.52
C LEU A 128 -25.92 8.40 -6.19
N PHE A 129 -26.11 8.92 -4.98
CA PHE A 129 -27.39 9.51 -4.55
C PHE A 129 -27.44 11.04 -4.57
N LEU A 130 -26.34 11.73 -4.24
CA LEU A 130 -26.20 13.17 -4.45
C LEU A 130 -26.10 13.46 -5.95
N PRO A 131 -26.93 14.37 -6.46
CA PRO A 131 -27.67 14.20 -7.72
C PRO A 131 -26.75 14.05 -8.94
N THR A 132 -27.10 13.09 -9.79
CA THR A 132 -26.55 12.87 -11.14
C THR A 132 -26.57 14.12 -12.05
N ASN A 133 -27.25 15.19 -11.62
CA ASN A 133 -27.36 16.47 -12.34
C ASN A 133 -26.39 17.57 -11.85
N ASN A 134 -25.62 17.37 -10.78
CA ASN A 134 -24.68 18.38 -10.29
C ASN A 134 -23.26 17.81 -10.14
N SER A 135 -22.50 17.86 -11.25
CA SER A 135 -21.13 17.37 -11.32
C SER A 135 -20.21 18.00 -10.26
N THR A 136 -20.42 19.26 -9.89
CA THR A 136 -19.63 19.95 -8.87
C THR A 136 -19.73 19.27 -7.51
N LEU A 137 -20.93 18.85 -7.09
CA LEU A 137 -21.11 18.14 -5.82
C LEU A 137 -20.42 16.77 -5.84
N VAL A 138 -20.52 16.04 -6.95
CA VAL A 138 -19.84 14.74 -7.12
C VAL A 138 -18.32 14.90 -7.02
N TYR A 139 -17.73 15.89 -7.69
CA TYR A 139 -16.28 16.15 -7.60
C TYR A 139 -15.86 16.59 -6.19
N LEU A 140 -16.67 17.41 -5.52
CA LEU A 140 -16.41 17.82 -4.14
C LEU A 140 -16.39 16.60 -3.22
N THR A 141 -17.39 15.72 -3.31
CA THR A 141 -17.47 14.52 -2.47
C THR A 141 -16.34 13.54 -2.77
N ALA A 142 -16.03 13.30 -4.05
CA ALA A 142 -14.89 12.47 -4.42
C ALA A 142 -13.56 13.03 -3.87
N SER A 143 -13.36 14.35 -3.93
CA SER A 143 -12.17 15.00 -3.39
C SER A 143 -12.08 14.85 -1.87
N LEU A 144 -13.19 15.05 -1.15
CA LEU A 144 -13.24 14.85 0.30
C LEU A 144 -12.91 13.41 0.69
N LEU A 145 -13.44 12.44 -0.06
CA LEU A 145 -13.16 11.03 0.15
C LEU A 145 -11.67 10.73 -0.02
N VAL A 146 -11.06 11.15 -1.14
CA VAL A 146 -9.62 10.97 -1.37
C VAL A 146 -8.78 11.64 -0.27
N CYS A 147 -9.12 12.87 0.11
CA CYS A 147 -8.42 13.60 1.17
C CYS A 147 -8.57 12.97 2.56
N SER A 148 -9.60 12.15 2.80
CA SER A 148 -9.82 11.47 4.08
C SER A 148 -8.98 10.20 4.26
N ILE A 149 -8.51 9.58 3.17
CA ILE A 149 -7.74 8.32 3.19
C ILE A 149 -6.52 8.38 4.13
N PRO A 150 -5.66 9.42 4.06
CA PRO A 150 -4.50 9.50 4.95
C PRO A 150 -4.85 9.57 6.44
N PHE A 151 -6.01 10.14 6.79
CA PHE A 151 -6.47 10.23 8.17
C PHE A 151 -7.04 8.90 8.66
N MET A 152 -7.75 8.16 7.80
CA MET A 152 -8.13 6.77 8.11
C MET A 152 -6.91 5.89 8.38
N ASN A 153 -5.83 6.09 7.60
CA ASN A 153 -4.57 5.38 7.85
C ASN A 153 -3.99 5.71 9.24
N LEU A 154 -4.08 6.95 9.71
CA LEU A 154 -3.65 7.31 11.07
C LEU A 154 -4.48 6.60 12.16
N ILE A 155 -5.80 6.50 11.97
CA ILE A 155 -6.69 5.75 12.88
C ILE A 155 -6.30 4.28 12.91
N PHE A 156 -6.05 3.70 11.74
CA PHE A 156 -5.62 2.31 11.61
C PHE A 156 -4.25 2.07 12.25
N VAL A 157 -3.29 2.98 12.07
CA VAL A 157 -1.98 2.94 12.72
C VAL A 157 -2.10 3.06 14.25
N LYS A 158 -2.99 3.92 14.76
CA LYS A 158 -3.29 3.99 16.20
C LYS A 158 -3.88 2.67 16.70
N PHE A 159 -4.81 2.07 15.98
CA PHE A 159 -5.35 0.75 16.35
C PHE A 159 -4.24 -0.31 16.42
N ILE A 160 -3.34 -0.37 15.44
CA ILE A 160 -2.25 -1.37 15.44
C ILE A 160 -1.29 -1.18 16.64
N SER A 161 -1.18 0.02 17.20
CA SER A 161 -0.28 0.26 18.34
C SER A 161 -0.58 -0.63 19.55
N ASP A 162 -1.85 -0.96 19.80
CA ASP A 162 -2.31 -1.69 20.98
C ASP A 162 -3.38 -2.78 20.68
N PHE A 163 -3.88 -2.85 19.44
CA PHE A 163 -5.00 -3.69 19.00
C PHE A 163 -6.28 -3.52 19.84
N LYS A 164 -6.48 -2.35 20.47
CA LYS A 164 -7.64 -2.09 21.32
C LYS A 164 -8.75 -1.38 20.55
N TYR A 165 -9.97 -1.89 20.71
CA TYR A 165 -11.19 -1.29 20.17
C TYR A 165 -11.64 -0.10 21.03
N SER A 166 -11.07 1.07 20.77
CA SER A 166 -11.50 2.32 21.41
C SER A 166 -12.59 3.02 20.59
N LYS A 167 -13.33 3.93 21.24
CA LYS A 167 -14.32 4.79 20.55
C LYS A 167 -13.68 5.57 19.39
N ASP A 168 -12.44 6.01 19.56
CA ASP A 168 -11.68 6.76 18.56
C ASP A 168 -11.30 5.94 17.32
N VAL A 169 -11.29 4.61 17.43
CA VAL A 169 -11.02 3.69 16.31
C VAL A 169 -12.31 3.32 15.58
N LEU A 170 -13.44 3.25 16.30
CA LEU A 170 -14.70 2.73 15.77
C LEU A 170 -15.63 3.79 15.16
N LEU A 171 -15.54 5.04 15.62
CA LEU A 171 -16.47 6.09 15.23
C LEU A 171 -15.96 6.89 14.02
N PRO A 172 -16.79 7.08 12.96
CA PRO A 172 -16.42 7.91 11.81
C PRO A 172 -16.07 9.35 12.18
N SER A 173 -16.75 9.91 13.18
CA SER A 173 -16.54 11.28 13.66
C SER A 173 -15.11 11.52 14.17
N SER A 174 -14.40 10.45 14.55
CA SER A 174 -13.03 10.55 15.02
C SER A 174 -12.08 11.09 13.95
N ILE A 175 -12.40 10.93 12.65
CA ILE A 175 -11.61 11.53 11.56
C ILE A 175 -11.37 13.03 11.80
N PHE A 176 -12.37 13.80 12.24
CA PHE A 176 -12.23 15.24 12.44
C PHE A 176 -11.18 15.57 13.52
N LYS A 177 -11.08 14.76 14.58
CA LYS A 177 -10.04 14.89 15.62
C LYS A 177 -8.65 14.66 15.04
N TYR A 178 -8.49 13.68 14.15
CA TYR A 178 -7.20 13.41 13.49
C TYR A 178 -6.85 14.48 12.45
N ILE A 179 -7.83 15.03 11.74
CA ILE A 179 -7.62 16.16 10.83
C ILE A 179 -7.05 17.35 11.60
N ASP A 180 -7.75 17.80 12.64
CA ASP A 180 -7.35 18.97 13.43
C ASP A 180 -5.92 18.84 13.99
N LYS A 181 -5.59 17.66 14.54
CA LYS A 181 -4.30 17.43 15.21
C LYS A 181 -3.13 17.14 14.27
N CYS A 182 -3.38 16.52 13.12
CA CYS A 182 -2.32 15.92 12.29
C CYS A 182 -2.18 16.51 10.89
N PHE A 183 -3.08 17.41 10.44
CA PHE A 183 -3.13 17.91 9.06
C PHE A 183 -1.77 18.34 8.53
N LEU A 184 -1.11 19.29 9.18
CA LEU A 184 0.14 19.87 8.67
C LEU A 184 1.29 18.84 8.62
N SER A 185 1.41 18.00 9.65
CA SER A 185 2.44 16.95 9.70
C SER A 185 2.21 15.89 8.61
N LEU A 186 0.95 15.56 8.34
CA LEU A 186 0.58 14.58 7.32
C LEU A 186 0.83 15.13 5.90
N VAL A 187 0.48 16.39 5.65
CA VAL A 187 0.78 17.08 4.38
C VAL A 187 2.29 17.11 4.13
N GLY A 188 3.08 17.46 5.14
CA GLY A 188 4.55 17.46 5.03
C GLY A 188 5.12 16.07 4.70
N LEU A 189 4.58 15.02 5.32
CA LEU A 189 4.96 13.63 5.03
C LEU A 189 4.62 13.24 3.59
N ILE A 190 3.39 13.52 3.14
CA ILE A 190 2.93 13.21 1.77
C ILE A 190 3.80 13.91 0.73
N LEU A 191 4.10 15.20 0.91
CA LEU A 191 4.98 15.95 0.01
C LEU A 191 6.39 15.33 -0.05
N GLY A 192 6.95 14.94 1.09
CA GLY A 192 8.25 14.27 1.15
C GLY A 192 8.28 12.94 0.40
N ILE A 193 7.22 12.13 0.53
CA ILE A 193 7.08 10.85 -0.20
C ILE A 193 6.90 11.10 -1.70
N LEU A 194 6.07 12.08 -2.09
CA LEU A 194 5.86 12.43 -3.50
C LEU A 194 7.18 12.86 -4.17
N LEU A 195 7.97 13.71 -3.51
CA LEU A 195 9.29 14.11 -4.03
C LEU A 195 10.22 12.90 -4.23
N LEU A 196 10.23 11.97 -3.27
CA LEU A 196 11.06 10.77 -3.37
C LEU A 196 10.55 9.78 -4.44
N SER A 197 9.24 9.77 -4.71
CA SER A 197 8.60 8.90 -5.71
C SER A 197 8.92 9.28 -7.17
N ILE A 198 9.43 10.48 -7.41
CA ILE A 198 9.84 10.92 -8.76
C ILE A 198 10.95 10.02 -9.31
N LEU A 199 11.88 9.57 -8.46
CA LEU A 199 13.00 8.69 -8.83
C LEU A 199 12.54 7.35 -9.41
N PRO A 200 11.76 6.51 -8.69
CA PRO A 200 11.28 5.24 -9.24
C PRO A 200 10.37 5.43 -10.46
N CYS A 201 9.53 6.47 -10.48
CA CYS A 201 8.72 6.79 -11.66
C CYS A 201 9.58 7.11 -12.89
N GLY A 202 10.63 7.93 -12.71
CA GLY A 202 11.59 8.26 -13.78
C GLY A 202 12.32 7.02 -14.31
N LEU A 203 12.71 6.11 -13.42
CA LEU A 203 13.33 4.83 -13.78
C LEU A 203 12.39 3.98 -14.65
N VAL A 204 11.12 3.81 -14.25
CA VAL A 204 10.15 3.03 -15.03
C VAL A 204 9.89 3.64 -16.40
N LEU A 205 9.73 4.97 -16.47
CA LEU A 205 9.54 5.66 -17.74
C LEU A 205 10.75 5.46 -18.68
N TRP A 206 11.96 5.51 -18.13
CA TRP A 206 13.18 5.29 -18.90
C TRP A 206 13.30 3.85 -19.40
N VAL A 207 13.10 2.86 -18.52
CA VAL A 207 13.13 1.44 -18.88
C VAL A 207 12.02 1.08 -19.87
N SER A 208 10.83 1.65 -19.73
CA SER A 208 9.72 1.43 -20.67
C SER A 208 10.02 1.96 -22.06
N LYS A 209 10.66 3.14 -22.16
CA LYS A 209 11.14 3.69 -23.44
C LYS A 209 12.23 2.82 -24.07
N PHE A 210 13.09 2.22 -23.26
CA PHE A 210 14.09 1.27 -23.73
C PHE A 210 13.45 -0.03 -24.25
N ALA A 211 12.54 -0.62 -23.46
CA ALA A 211 11.84 -1.84 -23.80
C ALA A 211 11.06 -1.74 -25.12
N HIS A 212 10.45 -0.58 -25.39
CA HIS A 212 9.71 -0.33 -26.63
C HIS A 212 10.58 -0.39 -27.90
N LYS A 213 11.91 -0.26 -27.79
CA LYS A 213 12.86 -0.38 -28.91
C LYS A 213 13.32 -1.81 -29.16
N ILE A 214 12.93 -2.77 -28.31
CA ILE A 214 13.32 -4.17 -28.41
C ILE A 214 12.41 -4.87 -29.43
N VAL A 215 13.01 -5.49 -30.44
CA VAL A 215 12.27 -6.22 -31.50
C VAL A 215 11.80 -7.60 -31.03
N SER A 216 12.57 -8.27 -30.16
CA SER A 216 12.22 -9.59 -29.63
C SER A 216 11.12 -9.47 -28.57
N GLU A 217 9.90 -9.92 -28.89
CA GLU A 217 8.74 -9.88 -27.98
C GLU A 217 8.99 -10.58 -26.63
N PRO A 218 9.62 -11.78 -26.55
CA PRO A 218 9.94 -12.39 -25.26
C PRO A 218 10.90 -11.55 -24.41
N LEU A 219 11.89 -10.91 -25.04
CA LEU A 219 12.85 -10.06 -24.34
C LEU A 219 12.20 -8.76 -23.87
N LYS A 220 11.37 -8.15 -24.72
CA LYS A 220 10.57 -6.97 -24.41
C LYS A 220 9.67 -7.21 -23.20
N LEU A 221 8.93 -8.32 -23.17
CA LEU A 221 8.12 -8.75 -22.03
C LEU A 221 8.95 -8.89 -20.75
N SER A 222 10.09 -9.58 -20.84
CA SER A 222 10.97 -9.81 -19.68
C SER A 222 11.48 -8.50 -19.07
N VAL A 223 11.84 -7.53 -19.91
CA VAL A 223 12.28 -6.20 -19.46
C VAL A 223 11.15 -5.43 -18.79
N TYR A 224 9.93 -5.49 -19.34
CA TYR A 224 8.78 -4.83 -18.72
C TYR A 224 8.44 -5.45 -17.36
N LEU A 225 8.38 -6.78 -17.26
CA LEU A 225 8.13 -7.47 -15.99
C LEU A 225 9.20 -7.14 -14.94
N ALA A 226 10.47 -7.18 -15.33
CA ALA A 226 11.57 -6.78 -14.44
C ALA A 226 11.42 -5.32 -13.97
N SER A 227 11.03 -4.41 -14.86
CA SER A 227 10.78 -3.01 -14.52
C SER A 227 9.65 -2.85 -13.51
N ILE A 228 8.53 -3.56 -13.71
CA ILE A 228 7.39 -3.53 -12.80
C ILE A 228 7.75 -4.10 -11.43
N CYS A 229 8.49 -5.21 -11.39
CA CYS A 229 8.96 -5.81 -10.12
C CYS A 229 9.83 -4.82 -9.33
N VAL A 230 10.80 -4.18 -10.00
CA VAL A 230 11.67 -3.16 -9.39
C VAL A 230 10.84 -1.96 -8.91
N PHE A 231 9.89 -1.51 -9.72
CA PHE A 231 9.00 -0.40 -9.37
C PHE A 231 8.17 -0.70 -8.12
N ILE A 232 7.49 -1.85 -8.09
CA ILE A 232 6.64 -2.26 -6.98
C ILE A 232 7.45 -2.43 -5.70
N TYR A 233 8.68 -2.93 -5.80
CA TYR A 233 9.59 -2.94 -4.67
C TYR A 233 9.90 -1.53 -4.16
N PHE A 234 10.30 -0.59 -5.02
CA PHE A 234 10.55 0.79 -4.59
C PHE A 234 9.32 1.45 -3.98
N ILE A 235 8.13 1.28 -4.57
CA ILE A 235 6.88 1.76 -4.00
C ILE A 235 6.61 1.14 -2.64
N THR A 236 6.92 -0.15 -2.46
CA THR A 236 6.79 -0.83 -1.16
C THR A 236 7.75 -0.26 -0.12
N ILE A 237 8.99 0.07 -0.49
CA ILE A 237 9.92 0.77 0.41
C ILE A 237 9.38 2.15 0.79
N LEU A 238 8.89 2.93 -0.18
CA LEU A 238 8.24 4.22 0.09
C LEU A 238 7.02 4.08 1.00
N LYS A 239 6.25 3.01 0.85
CA LYS A 239 5.13 2.67 1.74
C LYS A 239 5.63 2.45 3.17
N PHE A 240 6.72 1.72 3.40
CA PHE A 240 7.28 1.57 4.75
C PHE A 240 7.78 2.88 5.34
N VAL A 241 8.38 3.75 4.53
CA VAL A 241 8.79 5.10 4.97
C VAL A 241 7.58 5.94 5.35
N TYR A 242 6.51 5.87 4.55
CA TYR A 242 5.23 6.52 4.86
C TYR A 242 4.64 5.99 6.18
N LEU A 243 4.58 4.67 6.36
CA LEU A 243 4.09 4.03 7.59
C LEU A 243 4.91 4.45 8.81
N ASP A 244 6.23 4.51 8.71
CA ASP A 244 7.09 5.02 9.79
C ASP A 244 6.78 6.49 10.13
N GLY A 245 6.57 7.31 9.10
CA GLY A 245 6.11 8.70 9.27
C GLY A 245 4.77 8.78 10.02
N LEU A 246 3.80 7.92 9.66
CA LEU A 246 2.52 7.85 10.37
C LEU A 246 2.70 7.46 11.84
N VAL A 247 3.56 6.48 12.15
CA VAL A 247 3.85 6.10 13.54
C VAL A 247 4.37 7.30 14.33
N LYS A 248 5.32 8.07 13.78
CA LYS A 248 5.85 9.27 14.45
C LYS A 248 4.78 10.33 14.70
N ILE A 249 3.88 10.54 13.74
CA ILE A 249 2.75 11.45 13.90
C ILE A 249 1.82 10.96 15.02
N VAL A 250 1.43 9.68 15.01
CA VAL A 250 0.55 9.11 16.05
C VAL A 250 1.19 9.20 17.44
N LYS A 251 2.46 8.83 17.59
CA LYS A 251 3.17 8.98 18.88
C LYS A 251 3.17 10.42 19.38
N SER A 252 3.56 11.37 18.53
CA SER A 252 3.76 12.75 18.93
C SER A 252 2.46 13.57 19.11
N LYS A 253 1.40 13.27 18.34
CA LYS A 253 0.19 14.09 18.28
C LYS A 253 -1.05 13.42 18.85
N ILE A 254 -1.09 12.09 18.92
CA ILE A 254 -2.27 11.34 19.39
C ILE A 254 -2.00 10.73 20.76
N LEU A 255 -0.91 9.98 20.93
CA LEU A 255 -0.62 9.24 22.16
C LEU A 255 -0.06 10.11 23.29
N ASN A 256 0.85 11.05 22.99
CA ASN A 256 1.47 11.91 24.01
C ASN A 256 0.53 12.98 24.60
N GLN A 257 -0.77 12.91 24.32
CA GLN A 257 -1.79 13.88 24.79
C GLN A 257 -2.96 13.19 25.51
N GLU A 258 -2.89 11.88 25.73
CA GLU A 258 -3.75 11.12 26.66
C GLU A 258 -3.05 11.00 28.02
#